data_AF-A0A1R2BAI8-F1
#
_entry.id   AF-A0A1R2BAI8-F1
#
_cell.length_a   1.000
_cell.length_b   1.000
_cell.length_c   1.000
_cell.angle_alpha   90.00
_cell.angle_beta   90.00
_cell.angle_gamma   90.00
#
_symmetry.space_group_name_H-M   'P 1'
#
loop_
_entity.id
_entity.type
_entity.pdbx_description
1 polymer ?
#
loop_
_entity_poly.entity_id
_entity_poly.type
_entity_poly.pdbx_seq_one_letter_code
_entity_poly.pdbx_strand_id
1 'polypeptide(L)'
;MEYFDEFYVQRKARIMSEFYELINETEKYRFKDLKAAVKIEALWRMYKQRKFYLHQQWAVSVIKRVYRGYRTRKNFWKLTNMALSHQRKEFFSSAAVSIQRIYRGYYSRKYLHDFYARKKYLKYIEGKNQRRLEKMSKYQQQVFSEEQKRQEDYARMEFYKLSTNLHHLSSTKAVPGVYKGLEEVSDFGKHSLKN
;
A
#
# COMPACT_ATOMS: atom_id res chain seq x y z
N MET A 1 -28.35 -126.88 26.67
CA MET A 1 -27.44 -125.94 25.99
C MET A 1 -28.07 -125.34 24.72
N GLU A 2 -28.80 -126.12 23.92
CA GLU A 2 -29.47 -125.65 22.69
C GLU A 2 -30.48 -124.51 22.91
N TYR A 3 -31.31 -124.57 23.97
CA TYR A 3 -32.31 -123.54 24.27
C TYR A 3 -31.73 -122.15 24.57
N PHE A 4 -30.50 -122.09 25.10
CA PHE A 4 -29.83 -120.83 25.40
C PHE A 4 -29.31 -120.21 24.10
N ASP A 5 -28.73 -121.02 23.22
CA ASP A 5 -28.19 -120.58 21.93
C ASP A 5 -29.30 -120.05 21.00
N GLU A 6 -30.46 -120.72 20.98
CA GLU A 6 -31.63 -120.30 20.20
C GLU A 6 -32.18 -118.93 20.62
N PHE A 7 -32.21 -118.64 21.93
CA PHE A 7 -32.64 -117.34 22.46
C PHE A 7 -31.73 -116.18 22.01
N TYR A 8 -30.41 -116.37 22.04
CA TYR A 8 -29.47 -115.34 21.58
C TYR A 8 -29.53 -115.15 20.07
N VAL A 9 -29.73 -116.22 19.31
CA VAL A 9 -29.91 -116.15 17.86
C VAL A 9 -31.19 -115.36 17.51
N GLN A 10 -32.32 -115.66 18.16
CA GLN A 10 -33.58 -114.93 17.95
C GLN A 10 -33.49 -113.47 18.39
N ARG A 11 -32.87 -113.19 19.55
CA ARG A 11 -32.66 -111.81 20.02
C ARG A 11 -31.76 -111.02 19.07
N LYS A 12 -30.68 -111.63 18.57
CA LYS A 12 -29.79 -111.01 17.58
C LYS A 12 -30.56 -110.71 16.29
N ALA A 13 -31.34 -111.65 15.78
CA ALA A 13 -32.17 -111.45 14.60
C ALA A 13 -33.16 -110.30 14.78
N ARG A 14 -33.81 -110.22 15.95
CA ARG A 14 -34.74 -109.13 16.27
C ARG A 14 -34.06 -107.77 16.31
N ILE A 15 -32.92 -107.66 17.00
CA ILE A 15 -32.14 -106.41 17.08
C ILE A 15 -31.68 -105.98 15.68
N MET A 16 -31.24 -106.93 14.84
CA MET A 16 -30.86 -106.62 13.47
C MET A 16 -32.06 -106.13 12.64
N SER A 17 -33.25 -106.73 12.80
CA SER A 17 -34.47 -106.25 12.14
C SER A 17 -34.83 -104.83 12.57
N GLU A 18 -34.92 -104.58 13.89
CA GLU A 18 -35.21 -103.26 14.46
C GLU A 18 -34.20 -102.21 13.96
N PHE A 19 -32.91 -102.56 13.90
CA PHE A 19 -31.86 -101.68 13.38
C PHE A 19 -32.04 -101.34 11.91
N TYR A 20 -32.31 -102.32 11.04
CA TYR A 20 -32.54 -102.07 9.61
C TYR A 20 -33.85 -101.31 9.36
N GLU A 21 -34.89 -101.55 10.16
CA GLU A 21 -36.13 -100.78 10.12
C GLU A 21 -35.88 -99.31 10.46
N LEU A 22 -35.14 -99.02 11.55
CA LEU A 22 -34.74 -97.67 11.92
C LEU A 22 -33.89 -96.98 10.84
N ILE A 23 -32.96 -97.70 10.21
CA ILE A 23 -32.18 -97.17 9.08
C ILE A 23 -33.10 -96.83 7.91
N ASN A 24 -33.99 -97.73 7.54
CA ASN A 24 -34.91 -97.50 6.42
C ASN A 24 -35.86 -96.34 6.70
N GLU A 25 -36.31 -96.16 7.94
CA GLU A 25 -37.13 -95.03 8.34
C GLU A 25 -36.36 -93.70 8.30
N THR A 26 -35.12 -93.66 8.80
CA THR A 26 -34.29 -92.46 8.76
C THR A 26 -33.87 -92.08 7.34
N GLU A 27 -33.58 -93.07 6.48
CA GLU A 27 -33.22 -92.86 5.09
C GLU A 27 -34.35 -92.20 4.28
N LYS A 28 -35.63 -92.45 4.62
CA LYS A 28 -36.79 -91.77 4.02
C LYS A 28 -36.72 -90.24 4.19
N TYR A 29 -36.15 -89.75 5.29
CA TYR A 29 -36.08 -88.32 5.60
C TYR A 29 -34.71 -87.68 5.33
N ARG A 30 -33.68 -88.47 5.02
CA ARG A 30 -32.28 -88.01 4.86
C ARG A 30 -32.16 -86.75 3.98
N PHE A 31 -32.81 -86.73 2.82
CA PHE A 31 -32.73 -85.57 1.92
C PHE A 31 -33.42 -84.32 2.47
N LYS A 32 -34.50 -84.48 3.24
CA LYS A 32 -35.21 -83.36 3.88
C LYS A 32 -34.33 -82.76 4.98
N ASP A 33 -33.74 -83.61 5.80
CA ASP A 33 -32.87 -83.20 6.90
C ASP A 33 -31.58 -82.56 6.38
N LEU A 34 -30.97 -83.14 5.34
CA LEU A 34 -29.83 -82.54 4.66
C LEU A 34 -30.16 -81.13 4.13
N LYS A 35 -31.31 -80.95 3.47
CA LYS A 35 -31.74 -79.64 2.96
C LYS A 35 -31.96 -78.63 4.09
N ALA A 36 -32.52 -79.06 5.22
CA ALA A 36 -32.71 -78.21 6.38
C ALA A 36 -31.36 -77.82 7.00
N ALA A 37 -30.44 -78.78 7.19
CA ALA A 37 -29.11 -78.56 7.72
C ALA A 37 -28.32 -77.57 6.84
N VAL A 38 -28.30 -77.76 5.52
CA VAL A 38 -27.64 -76.85 4.57
C VAL A 38 -28.19 -75.42 4.69
N LYS A 39 -29.52 -75.26 4.85
CA LYS A 39 -30.13 -73.93 5.04
C LYS A 39 -29.68 -73.28 6.35
N ILE A 40 -29.67 -74.04 7.45
CA ILE A 40 -29.23 -73.55 8.76
C ILE A 40 -27.76 -73.11 8.69
N GLU A 41 -26.89 -73.95 8.11
CA GLU A 41 -25.48 -73.64 7.95
C GLU A 41 -25.24 -72.42 7.07
N ALA A 42 -25.93 -72.32 5.92
CA ALA A 42 -25.83 -71.19 5.02
C ALA A 42 -26.25 -69.89 5.71
N LEU A 43 -27.36 -69.91 6.46
CA LEU A 43 -27.84 -68.76 7.23
C LEU A 43 -26.84 -68.35 8.30
N TRP A 44 -26.26 -69.31 9.02
CA TRP A 44 -25.24 -69.05 10.03
C TRP A 44 -23.97 -68.44 9.44
N ARG A 45 -23.45 -69.00 8.34
CA ARG A 45 -22.28 -68.46 7.63
C ARG A 45 -22.53 -67.01 7.18
N MET A 46 -23.70 -66.74 6.61
CA MET A 46 -24.10 -65.38 6.24
C MET A 46 -24.20 -64.44 7.44
N TYR A 47 -24.87 -64.87 8.52
CA TYR A 47 -25.01 -64.08 9.74
C TYR A 47 -23.65 -63.69 10.33
N LYS A 48 -22.74 -64.67 10.45
CA LYS A 48 -21.38 -64.45 10.94
C LYS A 48 -20.64 -63.42 10.09
N GLN A 49 -20.68 -63.56 8.77
CA GLN A 49 -20.01 -62.64 7.85
C GLN A 49 -20.63 -61.24 7.89
N ARG A 50 -21.96 -61.13 7.93
CA ARG A 50 -22.67 -59.86 8.03
C ARG A 50 -22.35 -59.13 9.32
N LYS A 51 -22.34 -59.84 10.46
CA LYS A 51 -21.97 -59.26 11.76
C LYS A 51 -20.56 -58.67 11.74
N PHE A 52 -19.60 -59.42 11.18
CA PHE A 52 -18.23 -58.93 11.02
C PHE A 52 -18.15 -57.70 10.11
N TYR A 53 -18.80 -57.74 8.94
CA TYR A 53 -18.85 -56.61 8.01
C TYR A 53 -19.43 -55.34 8.65
N LEU A 54 -20.56 -55.46 9.36
CA LEU A 54 -21.19 -54.31 10.02
C LEU A 54 -20.28 -53.72 11.12
N HIS A 55 -19.56 -54.57 11.86
CA HIS A 55 -18.58 -54.10 12.83
C HIS A 55 -17.43 -53.31 12.16
N GLN A 56 -16.90 -53.82 11.06
CA GLN A 56 -15.87 -53.11 10.28
C GLN A 56 -16.37 -51.77 9.73
N GLN A 57 -17.59 -51.73 9.18
CA GLN A 57 -18.20 -50.49 8.68
C GLN A 57 -18.42 -49.47 9.80
N TRP A 58 -18.85 -49.91 10.97
CA TRP A 58 -18.96 -49.05 12.14
C TRP A 58 -17.59 -48.47 12.53
N ALA A 59 -16.55 -49.31 12.64
CA ALA A 59 -15.20 -48.87 12.99
C ALA A 59 -14.66 -47.84 11.98
N VAL A 60 -14.81 -48.10 10.68
CA VAL A 60 -14.43 -47.16 9.61
C VAL A 60 -15.18 -45.84 9.74
N SER A 61 -16.48 -45.87 10.05
CA SER A 61 -17.30 -44.67 10.21
C SER A 61 -16.85 -43.84 11.41
N VAL A 62 -16.51 -44.50 12.53
CA VAL A 62 -15.95 -43.85 13.72
C VAL A 62 -14.62 -43.17 13.40
N ILE A 63 -13.69 -43.88 12.74
CA ILE A 63 -12.38 -43.33 12.36
C ILE A 63 -12.56 -42.11 11.45
N LYS A 64 -13.37 -42.23 10.39
CA LYS A 64 -13.65 -41.12 9.46
C LYS A 64 -14.23 -39.90 10.18
N ARG A 65 -15.19 -40.11 11.07
CA ARG A 65 -15.82 -39.04 11.87
C ARG A 65 -14.80 -38.34 12.77
N VAL A 66 -14.01 -39.10 13.53
CA VAL A 66 -13.00 -38.57 14.45
C VAL A 66 -11.93 -37.80 13.67
N TYR A 67 -11.43 -38.36 12.57
CA TYR A 67 -10.41 -37.72 11.74
C TYR A 67 -10.89 -36.41 11.11
N ARG A 68 -12.13 -36.38 10.57
CA ARG A 68 -12.73 -35.14 10.06
C ARG A 68 -12.77 -34.07 11.15
N GLY A 69 -13.21 -34.43 12.36
CA GLY A 69 -13.22 -33.52 13.50
C GLY A 69 -11.83 -33.01 13.89
N TYR A 70 -10.83 -33.90 13.95
CA TYR A 70 -9.43 -33.54 14.20
C TYR A 70 -8.91 -32.55 13.16
N ARG A 71 -9.09 -32.86 11.86
CA ARG A 71 -8.62 -32.03 10.75
C ARG A 71 -9.22 -30.62 10.82
N THR A 72 -10.53 -30.51 11.06
CA THR A 72 -11.20 -29.22 11.17
C THR A 72 -10.65 -28.41 12.34
N ARG A 73 -10.51 -29.01 13.54
CA ARG A 73 -9.96 -28.31 14.71
C ARG A 73 -8.51 -27.87 14.51
N LYS A 74 -7.68 -28.72 13.91
CA LYS A 74 -6.28 -28.39 13.57
C LYS A 74 -6.21 -27.17 12.65
N ASN A 75 -7.05 -27.14 11.61
CA ASN A 75 -7.09 -26.02 10.67
C ASN A 75 -7.62 -24.75 11.32
N PHE A 76 -8.68 -24.85 12.14
CA PHE A 76 -9.20 -23.72 12.90
C PHE A 76 -8.11 -23.08 13.76
N TRP A 77 -7.44 -23.87 14.61
CA TRP A 77 -6.36 -23.36 15.46
C TRP A 77 -5.21 -22.75 14.67
N LYS A 78 -4.82 -23.36 13.54
CA LYS A 78 -3.81 -22.78 12.65
C LYS A 78 -4.22 -21.39 12.17
N LEU A 79 -5.43 -21.24 11.65
CA LEU A 79 -5.93 -19.96 11.12
C LEU A 79 -6.09 -18.91 12.23
N THR A 80 -6.67 -19.29 13.37
CA THR A 80 -6.82 -18.40 14.53
C THR A 80 -5.47 -17.92 15.05
N ASN A 81 -4.48 -18.82 15.17
CA ASN A 81 -3.13 -18.45 15.62
C ASN A 81 -2.42 -17.54 14.60
N MET A 82 -2.61 -17.77 13.29
CA MET A 82 -2.08 -16.90 12.25
C MET A 82 -2.69 -15.49 12.34
N ALA A 83 -4.02 -15.39 12.47
CA ALA A 83 -4.72 -14.12 12.60
C ALA A 83 -4.30 -13.37 13.88
N LEU A 84 -4.23 -14.06 15.01
CA LEU A 84 -3.77 -13.48 16.27
C LEU A 84 -2.31 -13.01 16.20
N SER A 85 -1.43 -13.79 15.56
CA SER A 85 -0.04 -13.41 15.34
C SER A 85 0.06 -12.17 14.46
N HIS A 86 -0.73 -12.09 13.39
CA HIS A 86 -0.80 -10.92 12.52
C HIS A 86 -1.24 -9.67 13.28
N GLN A 87 -2.35 -9.75 14.00
CA GLN A 87 -2.89 -8.64 14.79
C GLN A 87 -1.88 -8.15 15.85
N ARG A 88 -1.18 -9.07 16.54
CA ARG A 88 -0.12 -8.72 17.49
C ARG A 88 1.03 -8.00 16.80
N LYS A 89 1.50 -8.51 15.65
CA LYS A 89 2.57 -7.88 14.87
C LYS A 89 2.19 -6.47 14.42
N GLU A 90 0.98 -6.27 13.92
CA GLU A 90 0.48 -4.95 13.51
C GLU A 90 0.42 -3.97 14.68
N PHE A 91 -0.10 -4.41 15.83
CA PHE A 91 -0.15 -3.59 17.04
C PHE A 91 1.26 -3.12 17.47
N PHE A 92 2.21 -4.05 17.59
CA PHE A 92 3.57 -3.72 18.00
C PHE A 92 4.31 -2.90 16.93
N SER A 93 4.07 -3.16 15.65
CA SER A 93 4.62 -2.36 14.55
C SER A 93 4.15 -0.91 14.62
N SER A 94 2.85 -0.68 14.82
CA SER A 94 2.28 0.66 14.98
C SER A 94 2.86 1.42 16.20
N ALA A 95 2.98 0.71 17.33
CA ALA A 95 3.62 1.26 18.52
C ALA A 95 5.10 1.61 18.27
N ALA A 96 5.85 0.73 17.62
CA ALA A 96 7.24 0.96 17.27
C ALA A 96 7.40 2.16 16.33
N VAL A 97 6.57 2.28 15.29
CA VAL A 97 6.57 3.43 14.37
C VAL A 97 6.34 4.74 15.13
N SER A 98 5.40 4.74 16.08
CA SER A 98 5.10 5.92 16.91
C SER A 98 6.31 6.35 17.75
N ILE A 99 6.94 5.39 18.45
CA ILE A 99 8.14 5.63 19.25
C ILE A 99 9.27 6.15 18.36
N GLN A 100 9.53 5.48 17.24
CA GLN A 100 10.59 5.87 16.32
C GLN A 100 10.35 7.25 15.71
N ARG A 101 9.10 7.61 15.36
CA ARG A 101 8.75 8.94 14.85
C ARG A 101 9.09 10.02 15.86
N ILE A 102 8.70 9.83 17.12
CA ILE A 102 8.99 10.77 18.21
C ILE A 102 10.50 10.89 18.41
N TYR A 103 11.21 9.76 18.46
CA TYR A 103 12.66 9.74 18.65
C TYR A 103 13.41 10.43 17.51
N ARG A 104 13.08 10.14 16.25
CA ARG A 104 13.69 10.80 15.08
C ARG A 104 13.50 12.32 15.14
N GLY A 105 12.30 12.77 15.53
CA GLY A 105 12.02 14.19 15.73
C GLY A 105 12.87 14.81 16.85
N TYR A 106 12.96 14.13 18.01
CA TYR A 106 13.82 14.55 19.12
C TYR A 106 15.29 14.65 18.69
N TYR A 107 15.81 13.60 18.07
CA TYR A 107 17.21 13.52 17.64
C TYR A 107 17.56 14.63 16.65
N SER A 108 16.70 14.86 15.66
CA SER A 108 16.87 15.94 14.68
C SER A 108 16.96 17.32 15.34
N ARG A 109 16.03 17.63 16.25
CA ARG A 109 16.00 18.93 16.96
C ARG A 109 17.17 19.11 17.95
N LYS A 110 17.72 18.02 18.49
CA LYS A 110 18.83 18.09 19.44
C LYS A 110 20.19 18.15 18.76
N TYR A 111 20.40 17.39 17.68
CA TYR A 111 21.74 17.15 17.15
C TYR A 111 21.96 17.61 15.69
N LEU A 112 20.91 17.74 14.87
CA LEU A 112 21.06 18.11 13.45
C LEU A 112 20.65 19.54 13.14
N HIS A 113 19.58 20.04 13.75
CA HIS A 113 18.99 21.32 13.40
C HIS A 113 18.86 22.25 14.61
N ASP A 114 19.69 23.30 14.63
CA ASP A 114 19.49 24.44 15.53
C ASP A 114 18.64 25.52 14.82
N PHE A 115 17.34 25.50 15.10
CA PHE A 115 16.40 26.47 14.56
C PHE A 115 16.76 27.91 14.94
N TYR A 116 17.20 28.13 16.19
CA TYR A 116 17.48 29.48 16.69
C TYR A 116 18.75 30.04 16.07
N ALA A 117 19.80 29.22 15.94
CA ALA A 117 21.01 29.60 15.21
C ALA A 117 20.69 29.92 13.74
N ARG A 118 19.90 29.08 13.05
CA ARG A 118 19.51 29.34 11.66
C ARG A 118 18.66 30.61 11.52
N LYS A 119 17.70 30.85 12.42
CA LYS A 119 16.88 32.08 12.44
C LYS A 119 17.75 33.32 12.65
N LYS A 120 18.71 33.27 13.58
CA LYS A 120 19.66 34.36 13.83
C LYS A 120 20.52 34.64 12.59
N TYR A 121 21.01 33.60 11.94
CA TYR A 121 21.79 33.72 10.71
C TYR A 121 20.98 34.36 9.57
N LEU A 122 19.74 33.93 9.35
CA LEU A 122 18.88 34.52 8.32
C LEU A 122 18.62 36.01 8.56
N LYS A 123 18.33 36.40 9.81
CA LYS A 123 18.14 37.81 10.18
C LYS A 123 19.41 38.65 9.97
N TYR A 124 20.58 38.06 10.22
CA TYR A 124 21.86 38.71 9.92
C TYR A 124 22.06 38.93 8.42
N ILE A 125 21.74 37.93 7.59
CA ILE A 125 21.83 38.04 6.12
C ILE A 125 20.85 39.08 5.59
N GLU A 126 19.62 39.10 6.09
CA GLU A 126 18.61 40.11 5.75
C GLU A 126 19.14 41.54 6.02
N GLY A 127 19.67 41.79 7.21
CA GLY A 127 20.28 43.09 7.54
C GLY A 127 21.48 43.44 6.65
N LYS A 128 22.31 42.47 6.27
CA LYS A 128 23.40 42.68 5.30
C LYS A 128 22.87 43.05 3.91
N ASN A 129 21.83 42.35 3.45
CA ASN A 129 21.20 42.63 2.16
C ASN A 129 20.57 44.01 2.14
N GLN A 130 19.87 44.42 3.20
CA GLN A 130 19.29 45.76 3.34
C GLN A 130 20.36 46.85 3.17
N ARG A 131 21.48 46.74 3.89
CA ARG A 131 22.61 47.68 3.77
C ARG A 131 23.22 47.71 2.37
N ARG A 132 23.25 46.56 1.69
CA ARG A 132 23.73 46.47 0.30
C ARG A 132 22.79 47.19 -0.65
N LEU A 133 21.48 46.99 -0.50
CA LEU A 133 20.46 47.67 -1.30
C LEU A 133 20.49 49.18 -1.08
N GLU A 134 20.61 49.64 0.16
CA GLU A 134 20.75 51.06 0.50
C GLU A 134 22.00 51.69 -0.17
N LYS A 135 23.14 50.99 -0.12
CA LYS A 135 24.36 51.45 -0.81
C LYS A 135 24.18 51.53 -2.32
N MET A 136 23.56 50.51 -2.93
CA MET A 136 23.30 50.49 -4.37
C MET A 136 22.35 51.62 -4.79
N SER A 137 21.30 51.87 -3.99
CA SER A 137 20.36 52.97 -4.23
C SER A 137 21.04 54.34 -4.17
N LYS A 138 21.88 54.57 -3.14
CA LYS A 138 22.68 55.81 -3.02
C LYS A 138 23.64 55.99 -4.20
N TYR A 139 24.35 54.93 -4.57
CA TYR A 139 25.25 54.97 -5.72
C TYR A 139 24.50 55.26 -7.02
N GLN A 140 23.34 54.63 -7.23
CA GLN A 140 22.49 54.88 -8.40
C GLN A 140 22.02 56.34 -8.46
N GLN A 141 21.59 56.91 -7.33
CA GLN A 141 21.19 58.32 -7.24
C GLN A 141 22.37 59.27 -7.54
N GLN A 142 23.56 58.97 -7.00
CA GLN A 142 24.76 59.75 -7.26
C GLN A 142 25.10 59.74 -8.75
N VAL A 143 25.17 58.56 -9.37
CA VAL A 143 25.45 58.39 -10.81
C VAL A 143 24.42 59.14 -11.66
N PHE A 144 23.13 59.06 -11.32
CA PHE A 144 22.08 59.78 -12.03
C PHE A 144 22.26 61.30 -11.92
N SER A 145 22.56 61.81 -10.72
CA SER A 145 22.79 63.25 -10.52
C SER A 145 24.05 63.77 -11.22
N GLU A 146 25.11 62.96 -11.26
CA GLU A 146 26.35 63.29 -11.96
C GLU A 146 26.14 63.30 -13.47
N GLU A 147 25.38 62.34 -14.00
CA GLU A 147 25.01 62.31 -15.40
C GLU A 147 24.15 63.53 -15.79
N GLN A 148 23.16 63.89 -14.98
CA GLN A 148 22.38 65.11 -15.20
C GLN A 148 23.26 66.36 -15.24
N LYS A 149 24.19 66.51 -14.27
CA LYS A 149 25.15 67.62 -14.28
C LYS A 149 26.03 67.62 -15.54
N ARG A 150 26.55 66.46 -15.95
CA ARG A 150 27.33 66.34 -17.19
C ARG A 150 26.53 66.75 -18.43
N GLN A 151 25.26 66.36 -18.50
CA GLN A 151 24.37 66.75 -19.60
C GLN A 151 24.05 68.24 -19.59
N GLU A 152 23.79 68.83 -18.41
CA GLU A 152 23.61 70.27 -18.25
C GLU A 152 24.86 71.05 -18.65
N ASP A 153 26.05 70.63 -18.20
CA ASP A 153 27.32 71.25 -18.55
C ASP A 153 27.60 71.14 -20.05
N TYR A 154 27.32 69.99 -20.66
CA TYR A 154 27.44 69.81 -22.11
C TYR A 154 26.47 70.74 -22.87
N ALA A 155 25.20 70.80 -22.44
CA ALA A 155 24.20 71.69 -23.04
C ALA A 155 24.57 73.17 -22.89
N ARG A 156 25.10 73.58 -21.73
CA ARG A 156 25.61 74.94 -21.49
C ARG A 156 26.80 75.25 -22.38
N MET A 157 27.74 74.32 -22.54
CA MET A 157 28.91 74.52 -23.39
C MET A 157 28.53 74.59 -24.87
N GLU A 158 27.61 73.75 -25.34
CA GLU A 158 27.06 73.82 -26.71
C GLU A 158 26.29 75.13 -26.94
N PHE A 159 25.46 75.56 -25.98
CA PHE A 159 24.80 76.86 -26.03
C PHE A 159 25.80 78.03 -26.05
N TYR A 160 26.86 77.96 -25.25
CA TYR A 160 27.91 78.97 -25.22
C TYR A 160 28.67 79.04 -26.55
N LYS A 161 29.05 77.90 -27.14
CA LYS A 161 29.68 77.85 -28.48
C LYS A 161 28.77 78.44 -29.55
N LEU A 162 27.50 78.03 -29.57
CA LEU A 162 26.52 78.53 -30.54
C LEU A 162 26.33 80.04 -30.39
N SER A 163 26.13 80.54 -29.16
CA SER A 163 25.95 81.97 -28.90
C SER A 163 27.21 82.77 -29.25
N THR A 164 28.41 82.26 -28.94
CA THR A 164 29.68 82.88 -29.35
C THR A 164 29.84 82.90 -30.87
N ASN A 165 29.38 81.90 -31.61
CA ASN A 165 29.43 81.95 -33.08
C ASN A 165 28.37 82.91 -33.66
N LEU A 166 27.19 82.99 -33.06
CA LEU A 166 26.07 83.81 -33.56
C LEU A 166 26.01 85.22 -32.95
N HIS A 167 26.94 85.62 -32.09
CA HIS A 167 26.88 86.90 -31.37
C HIS A 167 26.84 88.12 -32.31
N HIS A 168 27.37 88.02 -33.52
CA HIS A 168 27.32 89.07 -34.54
C HIS A 168 25.90 89.31 -35.11
N LEU A 169 25.01 88.32 -35.02
CA LEU A 169 23.60 88.41 -35.45
C LEU A 169 22.70 89.01 -34.35
N SER A 170 23.17 89.05 -33.10
CA SER A 170 22.42 89.57 -31.95
C SER A 170 23.01 90.90 -31.49
N SER A 171 22.18 91.95 -31.42
CA SER A 171 22.64 93.26 -31.00
C SER A 171 22.80 93.32 -29.49
N THR A 172 23.98 93.69 -28.99
CA THR A 172 24.19 93.98 -27.56
C THR A 172 24.00 95.47 -27.28
N LYS A 173 23.89 95.85 -26.00
CA LYS A 173 23.80 97.26 -25.59
C LYS A 173 25.03 98.10 -25.98
N ALA A 174 26.18 97.44 -26.15
CA ALA A 174 27.46 98.09 -26.44
C ALA A 174 27.86 98.03 -27.92
N VAL A 175 27.47 96.98 -28.67
CA VAL A 175 27.83 96.83 -30.09
C VAL A 175 26.59 96.40 -30.90
N PRO A 176 26.19 97.17 -31.94
CA PRO A 176 25.05 96.84 -32.79
C PRO A 176 25.34 95.61 -33.65
N GLY A 177 24.42 94.64 -33.67
CA GLY A 177 24.50 93.45 -34.53
C GLY A 177 24.14 93.78 -35.99
N VAL A 178 24.50 92.90 -36.93
CA VAL A 178 24.35 93.15 -38.39
C VAL A 178 22.91 93.49 -38.80
N TYR A 179 21.90 92.94 -38.10
CA TYR A 179 20.49 93.24 -38.37
C TYR A 179 19.97 94.56 -37.78
N LYS A 180 20.70 95.21 -36.87
CA LYS A 180 20.25 96.49 -36.28
C LYS A 180 20.27 97.64 -37.29
N GLY A 181 21.17 97.58 -38.28
CA GLY A 181 21.17 98.54 -39.39
C GLY A 181 20.01 98.38 -40.38
N LEU A 182 19.25 97.27 -40.32
CA LEU A 182 18.10 97.04 -41.20
C LEU A 182 16.77 97.52 -40.60
N GLU A 183 16.67 97.64 -39.27
CA GLU A 183 15.48 98.18 -38.60
C GLU A 183 15.24 99.66 -38.92
N GLU A 184 16.31 100.45 -39.08
CA GLU A 184 16.19 101.86 -39.49
C GLU A 184 15.84 102.04 -40.98
N VAL A 185 15.95 100.99 -41.80
CA VAL A 185 15.72 101.06 -43.25
C VAL A 185 14.34 100.49 -43.64
N SER A 186 13.64 99.77 -42.75
CA SER A 186 12.30 99.24 -43.01
C SER A 186 11.14 100.22 -42.75
N ASP A 187 11.41 101.43 -42.24
CA ASP A 187 10.36 102.43 -41.96
C ASP A 187 9.87 103.20 -43.20
N PHE A 188 10.42 102.91 -44.38
CA PHE A 188 9.87 103.35 -45.66
C PHE A 188 8.77 102.41 -46.15
N GLY A 189 7.60 102.52 -45.50
CA GLY A 189 6.32 102.17 -46.09
C GLY A 189 5.73 100.84 -45.65
N LYS A 190 4.81 100.89 -44.69
CA LYS A 190 3.44 100.38 -44.89
C LYS A 190 2.49 100.89 -43.81
N HIS A 191 1.51 101.64 -44.30
CA HIS A 191 0.26 102.01 -43.66
C HIS A 191 -0.43 100.84 -42.94
N SER A 192 -1.10 101.20 -41.83
CA SER A 192 -2.42 100.72 -41.40
C SER A 192 -2.75 99.24 -41.62
N LEU A 193 -2.85 98.48 -40.53
CA LEU A 193 -4.08 97.72 -40.25
C LEU A 193 -4.36 97.74 -38.74
N LYS A 194 -5.50 98.35 -38.41
CA LYS A 194 -6.29 98.06 -37.20
C LYS A 194 -6.67 96.58 -37.20
N ASN A 195 -6.38 95.90 -36.10
CA ASN A 195 -7.31 95.11 -35.28
C ASN A 195 -6.59 94.66 -34.02
#